data_AF-A0A1R4GLS7-F1
#
_entry.id   AF-A0A1R4GLS7-F1
#
_cell.length_a   1.000
_cell.length_b   1.000
_cell.length_c   1.000
_cell.angle_alpha   90.00
_cell.angle_beta   90.00
_cell.angle_gamma   90.00
#
_symmetry.space_group_name_H-M   'P 1'
#
loop_
_entity.id
_entity.type
_entity.pdbx_description
1 polymer ?
#
loop_
_entity_poly.entity_id
_entity_poly.type
_entity_poly.pdbx_seq_one_letter_code
_entity_poly.pdbx_strand_id
1 'polypeptide(L)'
;MLPEFLISGLGHGLVFTSAFVLGNTGVPSQLSGAAGAVLTSAQYVSNGVGIAILTIFVARIAGTAGFAWAFGFNTAVAFLGIALALVSSRGARRPANADEPPEARGAGAET
;
A
#
# COMPACT_ATOMS: atom_id res chain seq x y z
N MET A 1 24.62 -0.77 -7.88
CA MET A 1 23.64 -1.24 -8.88
C MET A 1 22.89 -2.51 -8.45
N LEU A 2 23.54 -3.64 -8.11
CA LEU A 2 22.81 -4.87 -7.69
C LEU A 2 21.91 -4.71 -6.45
N PRO A 3 22.35 -4.09 -5.34
CA PRO A 3 21.53 -4.03 -4.12
C PRO A 3 20.28 -3.17 -4.29
N GLU A 4 20.41 -2.09 -5.05
CA GLU A 4 19.43 -1.02 -5.23
C GLU A 4 18.26 -1.51 -6.09
N PHE A 5 18.59 -2.24 -7.17
CA PHE A 5 17.59 -2.91 -8.02
C PHE A 5 16.83 -4.00 -7.26
N LEU A 6 17.53 -4.78 -6.41
CA LEU A 6 16.88 -5.80 -5.60
C LEU A 6 15.94 -5.19 -4.55
N ILE A 7 16.38 -4.14 -3.84
CA ILE A 7 15.56 -3.43 -2.85
C ILE A 7 14.35 -2.78 -3.53
N SER A 8 14.55 -2.12 -4.67
CA SER A 8 13.46 -1.47 -5.41
C SER A 8 12.48 -2.48 -5.97
N GLY A 9 12.96 -3.56 -6.60
CA GLY A 9 12.12 -4.60 -7.19
C GLY A 9 11.32 -5.37 -6.14
N LEU A 10 11.98 -5.78 -5.04
CA LEU A 10 11.31 -6.45 -3.93
C LEU A 10 10.26 -5.54 -3.28
N GLY A 11 10.62 -4.28 -3.02
CA GLY A 11 9.70 -3.30 -2.45
C GLY A 11 8.48 -3.08 -3.33
N HIS A 12 8.66 -2.94 -4.65
CA HIS A 12 7.56 -2.77 -5.59
C HIS A 12 6.62 -3.99 -5.62
N GLY A 13 7.18 -5.20 -5.61
CA GLY A 13 6.40 -6.44 -5.57
C GLY A 13 5.54 -6.55 -4.31
N LEU A 14 6.13 -6.26 -3.15
CA LEU A 14 5.40 -6.27 -1.87
C LEU A 14 4.25 -5.25 -1.87
N VAL A 15 4.51 -4.00 -2.28
CA VAL A 15 3.49 -2.96 -2.31
C VAL A 15 2.35 -3.32 -3.28
N PHE A 16 2.67 -3.79 -4.49
CA PHE A 16 1.67 -4.14 -5.49
C PHE A 16 0.76 -5.27 -5.01
N THR A 17 1.34 -6.36 -4.52
CA THR A 17 0.56 -7.50 -4.01
C THR A 17 -0.29 -7.11 -2.80
N SER A 18 0.28 -6.37 -1.84
CA SER A 18 -0.47 -5.92 -0.67
C SER A 18 -1.61 -4.98 -1.03
N ALA A 19 -1.39 -4.02 -1.93
CA ALA A 19 -2.43 -3.09 -2.37
C ALA A 19 -3.55 -3.80 -3.14
N PHE A 20 -3.21 -4.79 -3.96
CA PHE A 20 -4.19 -5.59 -4.69
C PHE A 20 -5.05 -6.44 -3.76
N VAL A 21 -4.42 -7.17 -2.82
CA VAL A 21 -5.14 -7.97 -1.83
C VAL A 21 -6.03 -7.09 -0.97
N LEU A 22 -5.50 -5.97 -0.46
CA LEU A 22 -6.25 -5.05 0.38
C LEU A 22 -7.41 -4.39 -0.37
N GLY A 23 -7.19 -3.96 -1.61
CA GLY A 23 -8.21 -3.33 -2.46
C GLY A 23 -9.34 -4.28 -2.86
N ASN A 24 -9.13 -5.59 -2.73
CA ASN A 24 -10.13 -6.61 -3.04
C ASN A 24 -10.67 -7.31 -1.78
N THR A 25 -10.13 -7.02 -0.60
CA THR A 25 -10.60 -7.57 0.68
C THR A 25 -11.97 -6.98 1.01
N GLY A 26 -12.99 -7.83 1.16
CA GLY A 26 -14.37 -7.41 1.41
C GLY A 26 -15.17 -7.00 0.16
N VAL A 27 -14.60 -7.15 -1.04
CA VAL A 27 -15.32 -6.93 -2.30
C VAL A 27 -16.03 -8.22 -2.73
N PRO A 28 -17.36 -8.19 -3.00
CA PRO A 28 -18.08 -9.33 -3.55
C PRO A 28 -17.44 -9.83 -4.86
N SER A 29 -17.47 -11.14 -5.10
CA SER A 29 -16.81 -11.75 -6.26
C SER A 29 -17.28 -11.18 -7.61
N GLN A 30 -18.53 -10.71 -7.70
CA GLN A 30 -19.05 -10.04 -8.90
C GLN A 30 -18.41 -8.67 -9.18
N LEU A 31 -17.84 -8.02 -8.16
CA LEU A 31 -17.28 -6.66 -8.25
C LEU A 31 -15.75 -6.63 -8.22
N SER A 32 -15.10 -7.79 -8.08
CA SER A 32 -13.63 -7.87 -8.02
C SER A 32 -12.94 -7.31 -9.28
N GLY A 33 -13.55 -7.49 -10.46
CA GLY A 33 -13.06 -6.87 -11.70
C GLY A 33 -13.11 -5.34 -11.67
N ALA A 34 -14.18 -4.76 -11.11
CA ALA A 34 -14.31 -3.32 -10.96
C ALA A 34 -13.32 -2.76 -9.91
N ALA A 35 -13.09 -3.49 -8.82
CA ALA A 35 -12.07 -3.12 -7.82
C ALA A 35 -10.66 -3.10 -8.42
N GLY A 36 -10.29 -4.10 -9.24
CA GLY A 36 -9.02 -4.13 -9.96
C GLY A 36 -8.86 -2.97 -10.96
N ALA A 37 -9.93 -2.61 -11.67
CA ALA A 37 -9.94 -1.47 -12.58
C ALA A 37 -9.72 -0.15 -11.83
N VAL A 38 -10.43 0.08 -10.72
CA VAL A 38 -10.26 1.28 -9.89
C VAL A 38 -8.84 1.38 -9.34
N LEU A 39 -8.28 0.27 -8.85
CA LEU A 39 -6.92 0.24 -8.33
C LEU A 39 -5.89 0.63 -9.41
N THR A 40 -6.04 0.06 -10.60
CA THR A 40 -5.14 0.35 -11.74
C THR A 40 -5.28 1.81 -12.20
N SER A 41 -6.51 2.32 -12.32
CA SER A 41 -6.75 3.73 -12.67
C SER A 41 -6.15 4.67 -11.63
N ALA A 42 -6.33 4.38 -10.34
CA ALA A 42 -5.74 5.16 -9.25
C ALA A 42 -4.20 5.16 -9.33
N GLN A 43 -3.58 4.04 -9.69
CA GLN A 43 -2.13 3.95 -9.87
C GLN A 43 -1.64 4.84 -11.01
N TYR A 44 -2.27 4.80 -12.17
CA TYR A 44 -1.89 5.65 -13.32
C TYR A 44 -2.11 7.13 -13.04
N VAL A 45 -3.24 7.50 -12.42
CA VAL A 45 -3.51 8.89 -12.02
C VAL A 45 -2.47 9.37 -11.02
N SER A 46 -2.16 8.56 -10.00
CA SER A 46 -1.15 8.90 -9.00
C SER A 46 0.22 9.09 -9.63
N ASN A 47 0.61 8.24 -10.58
CA ASN A 47 1.86 8.38 -11.31
C ASN A 47 1.91 9.67 -12.13
N GLY A 48 0.83 9.99 -12.85
CA GLY A 48 0.74 11.23 -13.63
C GLY A 48 0.84 12.47 -12.75
N VAL A 49 0.13 12.49 -11.61
CA VAL A 49 0.19 13.58 -10.63
C VAL A 49 1.59 13.71 -10.04
N GLY A 50 2.22 12.60 -9.66
CA GLY A 50 3.58 12.59 -9.12
C GLY A 50 4.58 13.19 -10.09
N ILE A 51 4.59 12.73 -11.35
CA ILE A 51 5.45 13.28 -12.39
C ILE A 51 5.18 14.77 -12.60
N ALA A 52 3.91 15.20 -12.69
CA ALA A 52 3.58 16.61 -12.88
C ALA A 52 4.17 17.51 -11.77
N ILE A 53 4.05 17.09 -10.50
CA ILE A 53 4.61 17.83 -9.36
C ILE A 53 6.15 17.88 -9.44
N LEU A 54 6.80 16.76 -9.73
CA LEU A 54 8.27 16.71 -9.85
C LEU A 54 8.76 17.60 -11.01
N THR A 55 8.05 17.58 -12.14
CA THR A 55 8.35 18.46 -13.28
C THR A 55 8.22 19.92 -12.90
N ILE A 56 7.21 20.30 -12.11
CA ILE A 56 7.07 21.68 -11.61
C ILE A 56 8.28 22.07 -10.76
N PHE A 57 8.74 21.22 -9.83
CA PHE A 57 9.91 21.54 -9.01
C PHE A 57 11.17 21.75 -9.84
N VAL A 58 11.43 20.85 -10.79
CA VAL A 58 12.61 20.94 -11.67
C VAL A 58 12.51 22.15 -12.60
N ALA A 59 11.33 22.47 -13.11
CA ALA A 59 11.14 23.59 -14.04
C ALA A 59 11.18 24.97 -13.35
N ARG A 60 10.79 25.06 -12.07
CA ARG A 60 10.68 26.33 -11.34
C ARG A 60 11.88 26.64 -10.45
N ILE A 61 12.67 25.64 -10.08
CA ILE A 61 13.86 25.79 -9.22
C ILE A 61 15.10 25.41 -10.03
N ALA A 62 15.84 26.42 -10.49
CA ALA A 62 17.02 26.21 -11.31
C ALA A 62 18.17 25.54 -10.53
N GLY A 63 18.90 24.66 -11.20
CA GLY A 63 20.10 24.02 -10.67
C GLY A 63 19.83 22.86 -9.70
N THR A 64 20.86 22.49 -8.94
CA THR A 64 20.85 21.34 -8.01
C THR A 64 19.79 21.44 -6.91
N ALA A 65 19.34 22.65 -6.57
CA ALA A 65 18.28 22.87 -5.59
C ALA A 65 16.93 22.28 -6.01
N GLY A 66 16.58 22.29 -7.31
CA GLY A 66 15.34 21.71 -7.80
C GLY A 66 15.30 20.19 -7.63
N PHE A 67 16.44 19.52 -7.85
CA PHE A 67 16.59 18.10 -7.59
C PHE A 67 16.51 17.77 -6.10
N ALA A 68 17.13 18.57 -5.23
CA ALA A 68 17.03 18.39 -3.79
C ALA A 68 15.59 18.51 -3.28
N TRP A 69 14.83 19.48 -3.79
CA TRP A 69 13.40 19.63 -3.46
C TRP A 69 12.55 18.48 -4.00
N ALA A 70 12.80 18.02 -5.22
CA ALA A 70 12.11 16.85 -5.79
C ALA A 70 12.34 15.58 -4.97
N PHE A 71 13.59 15.32 -4.55
CA PHE A 71 13.92 14.22 -3.64
C PHE A 71 13.26 14.40 -2.28
N GLY A 72 13.37 15.59 -1.67
CA GLY A 72 12.76 15.90 -0.38
C GLY A 72 11.24 15.71 -0.39
N PHE A 73 10.57 16.12 -1.47
CA PHE A 73 9.14 15.88 -1.66
C PHE A 73 8.81 14.38 -1.70
N ASN A 74 9.52 13.60 -2.52
CA ASN A 74 9.31 12.14 -2.58
C ASN A 74 9.53 11.47 -1.22
N THR A 75 10.57 11.88 -0.50
CA THR A 75 10.85 11.39 0.85
C THR A 75 9.72 11.76 1.82
N ALA A 76 9.20 12.99 1.76
CA ALA A 76 8.08 13.42 2.60
C ALA A 76 6.80 12.62 2.33
N VAL A 77 6.48 12.37 1.05
CA VAL A 77 5.34 11.52 0.64
C VAL A 77 5.52 10.09 1.15
N ALA A 78 6.72 9.52 1.06
CA ALA A 78 7.00 8.19 1.59
C ALA A 78 6.79 8.12 3.10
N PHE A 79 7.29 9.10 3.86
CA PHE A 79 7.07 9.17 5.31
C PHE A 79 5.60 9.35 5.67
N LEU A 80 4.86 10.16 4.91
CA LEU A 80 3.42 10.30 5.09
C LEU A 80 2.69 8.96 4.88
N GLY A 81 3.06 8.21 3.84
CA GLY A 81 2.55 6.87 3.59
C GLY A 81 2.83 5.90 4.75
N ILE A 82 4.06 5.92 5.30
CA ILE A 82 4.43 5.13 6.48
C ILE A 82 3.58 5.53 7.70
N ALA A 83 3.43 6.83 7.96
CA ALA A 83 2.64 7.33 9.07
C ALA A 83 1.17 6.89 8.95
N LEU A 84 0.57 7.01 7.77
CA LEU A 84 -0.79 6.56 7.48
C LEU A 84 -0.94 5.05 7.69
N ALA A 85 0.02 4.25 7.20
CA ALA A 85 0.01 2.81 7.39
C ALA A 85 0.11 2.41 8.87
N LEU A 86 0.94 3.10 9.65
CA LEU A 86 1.07 2.85 11.09
C LEU A 86 -0.20 3.23 11.87
N VAL A 87 -0.88 4.31 11.48
CA VAL A 87 -2.14 4.75 12.11
C VAL A 87 -3.28 3.78 11.77
N SER A 88 -3.43 3.37 10.51
CA SER A 88 -4.48 2.45 10.08
C SER A 88 -4.32 1.04 10.67
N SER A 89 -3.07 0.56 10.79
CA SER A 89 -2.75 -0.74 11.38
C SER A 89 -3.10 -0.84 12.86
N ARG A 90 -3.15 0.28 13.59
CA ARG A 90 -3.55 0.30 15.01
C ARG A 90 -5.05 0.09 15.20
N GLY A 91 -5.88 0.46 14.22
CA GLY A 91 -7.33 0.24 14.25
C GLY A 91 -7.76 -1.18 13.90
N ALA A 92 -6.99 -1.88 13.05
CA ALA A 92 -7.31 -3.22 12.57
C ALA A 92 -6.96 -4.37 13.56
N ARG A 93 -6.22 -4.10 14.64
CA ARG A 93 -5.85 -5.10 15.67
C ARG A 93 -6.97 -5.39 16.68
N ARG A 94 -8.23 -5.50 16.25
CA ARG A 94 -9.29 -6.06 17.10
C ARG A 94 -9.29 -7.59 16.90
N PRO A 95 -9.19 -8.40 17.97
CA PRO A 95 -8.68 -9.76 17.85
C PRO A 95 -9.71 -10.69 17.20
N ALA A 96 -9.25 -11.46 16.20
CA ALA A 96 -9.96 -12.59 15.61
C ALA A 96 -10.14 -13.81 16.55
N ASN A 97 -9.99 -13.61 17.87
CA ASN A 97 -10.14 -14.67 18.88
C ASN A 97 -11.54 -14.69 19.53
N ALA A 98 -12.51 -13.94 19.02
CA ALA A 98 -13.87 -13.92 19.57
C ALA A 98 -14.80 -14.98 18.94
N ASP A 99 -14.36 -15.71 17.91
CA ASP A 99 -15.22 -16.57 17.09
C ASP A 99 -14.87 -18.07 17.17
N GLU A 100 -14.11 -18.57 18.16
CA GLU A 100 -14.06 -20.01 18.41
C GLU A 100 -15.39 -20.46 19.05
N PRO A 101 -16.23 -21.26 18.36
CA PRO A 101 -17.45 -21.79 18.95
C PRO A 101 -17.07 -22.80 20.05
N PRO A 102 -17.78 -22.85 21.20
CA PRO A 102 -17.49 -23.75 22.32
C PRO A 102 -17.56 -25.27 22.01
N GLU A 103 -17.86 -25.67 20.79
CA GLU A 103 -18.41 -26.99 20.46
C GLU A 103 -17.35 -28.09 20.24
N ALA A 104 -16.06 -27.75 20.13
CA ALA A 104 -15.01 -28.73 19.85
C ALA A 104 -14.36 -29.36 21.11
N ARG A 105 -14.87 -29.09 22.32
CA ARG A 105 -14.32 -29.63 23.57
C ARG A 105 -15.04 -30.85 24.16
N GLY A 106 -16.17 -31.28 23.58
CA GLY A 106 -17.03 -32.30 24.21
C GLY A 106 -17.09 -33.69 23.57
N ALA A 107 -16.70 -33.87 22.31
CA ALA A 107 -17.09 -35.08 21.55
C ALA A 107 -16.02 -36.20 21.47
N GLY A 108 -15.05 -36.22 22.40
CA GLY A 108 -13.92 -37.16 22.37
C GLY A 108 -13.80 -38.10 23.56
N ALA A 109 -14.77 -38.09 24.48
CA ALA A 109 -14.75 -38.95 25.65
C ALA A 109 -16.17 -39.44 25.93
N GLU A 110 -16.55 -40.58 25.35
CA GLU A 110 -17.38 -41.60 25.99
C GLU A 110 -17.62 -42.77 25.01
N THR A 111 -16.95 -43.89 25.33
CA THR A 111 -17.25 -45.32 25.12
C THR A 111 -17.85 -45.81 23.80
#